data_AF-A0A7S2G155-F1
#
_entry.id   AF-A0A7S2G155-F1
#
_cell.length_a   1.000
_cell.length_b   1.000
_cell.length_c   1.000
_cell.angle_alpha   90.00
_cell.angle_beta   90.00
_cell.angle_gamma   90.00
#
_symmetry.space_group_name_H-M   'P 1'
#
loop_
_entity.id
_entity.type
_entity.pdbx_description
1 polymer ?
#
loop_
_entity_poly.entity_id
_entity_poly.type
_entity_poly.pdbx_seq_one_letter_code
_entity_poly.pdbx_strand_id
1 'polypeptide(L)'
;DIKHVLNAKAVLTLGKDMVFRDYSQGAWRMRQIAKGQTIHLYIIPEVQDLMNRELAKAKTECGSVLEQVVAWLTISSMRSERVQQNMLYVQNVQNTYRKQAFQTLLAGA
;
A
#
# COMPACT_ATOMS: atom_id res chain seq x y z
N ASP A 1 -2.76 -14.53 18.47
CA ASP A 1 -3.23 -13.24 19.03
C ASP A 1 -2.40 -12.96 20.27
N ILE A 2 -1.67 -11.85 20.32
CA ILE A 2 -0.80 -11.55 21.48
C ILE A 2 -1.47 -10.43 22.27
N LYS A 3 -1.81 -10.71 23.53
CA LYS A 3 -2.36 -9.71 24.45
C LYS A 3 -1.24 -8.75 24.83
N HIS A 4 -1.38 -7.48 24.45
CA HIS A 4 -0.44 -6.43 24.80
C HIS A 4 -0.89 -5.74 26.10
N VAL A 5 0.06 -5.17 26.84
CA VAL A 5 -0.20 -4.36 28.04
C VAL A 5 -1.05 -3.12 27.68
N LEU A 6 -1.85 -2.62 28.62
CA LEU A 6 -2.78 -1.51 28.38
C LEU A 6 -2.07 -0.22 27.91
N ASN A 7 -0.85 0.02 28.40
CA ASN A 7 -0.01 1.18 28.03
C ASN A 7 1.05 0.84 26.99
N ALA A 8 0.86 -0.23 26.20
CA ALA A 8 1.84 -0.61 25.19
C ALA A 8 1.99 0.49 24.13
N LYS A 9 3.24 0.90 23.89
CA LYS A 9 3.61 1.77 22.78
C LYS A 9 4.35 0.93 21.73
N ALA A 10 3.74 0.77 20.57
CA ALA A 10 4.38 0.10 19.44
C ALA A 10 5.10 1.10 18.54
N VAL A 11 6.18 0.65 17.91
CA VAL A 11 6.85 1.39 16.85
C VAL A 11 6.37 0.84 15.51
N LEU A 12 5.96 1.74 14.62
CA LEU A 12 5.64 1.42 13.24
C LEU A 12 6.61 2.18 12.34
N THR A 13 7.26 1.48 11.42
CA THR A 13 8.22 2.08 10.47
C THR A 13 7.58 2.23 9.09
N LEU A 14 8.00 3.25 8.34
CA LEU A 14 7.64 3.39 6.93
C LEU A 14 8.74 2.81 6.04
N GLY A 15 8.33 1.99 5.06
CA GLY A 15 9.20 1.50 3.98
C GLY A 15 8.87 2.14 2.63
N LYS A 16 9.82 2.14 1.69
CA LYS A 16 9.70 2.82 0.39
C LYS A 16 8.52 2.36 -0.49
N ASP A 17 8.15 1.08 -0.42
CA ASP A 17 7.12 0.45 -1.27
C ASP A 17 5.83 0.16 -0.50
N MET A 18 5.60 0.84 0.63
CA MET A 18 4.45 0.55 1.47
C MET A 18 3.20 1.28 0.97
N VAL A 19 2.04 0.61 1.00
CA VAL A 19 0.75 1.21 0.67
C VAL A 19 -0.09 1.47 1.92
N PHE A 20 -1.14 2.29 1.80
CA PHE A 20 -2.00 2.63 2.93
C PHE A 20 -2.62 1.40 3.62
N ARG A 21 -2.90 0.37 2.83
CA ARG A 21 -3.36 -0.94 3.31
C ARG A 21 -2.36 -1.58 4.29
N ASP A 22 -1.08 -1.62 3.95
CA ASP A 22 -0.06 -2.29 4.78
C ASP A 22 0.14 -1.53 6.09
N TYR A 23 0.17 -0.19 6.01
CA TYR A 23 0.25 0.69 7.17
C TYR A 23 -0.92 0.46 8.14
N SER A 24 -2.15 0.48 7.62
CA SER A 24 -3.36 0.30 8.43
C SER A 24 -3.46 -1.11 9.02
N GLN A 25 -3.08 -2.14 8.26
CA GLN A 25 -3.01 -3.51 8.78
C GLN A 25 -1.95 -3.65 9.87
N GLY A 26 -0.77 -3.06 9.68
CA GLY A 26 0.30 -3.03 10.68
C GLY A 26 -0.14 -2.35 11.97
N ALA A 27 -0.81 -1.20 11.85
CA ALA A 27 -1.41 -0.50 12.98
C ALA A 27 -2.48 -1.36 13.68
N TRP A 28 -3.40 -1.97 12.93
CA TRP A 28 -4.51 -2.76 13.47
C TRP A 28 -4.09 -3.98 14.31
N ARG A 29 -2.84 -4.45 14.15
CA ARG A 29 -2.27 -5.50 15.02
C ARG A 29 -2.23 -5.06 16.49
N MET A 30 -2.15 -3.75 16.74
CA MET A 30 -2.41 -3.13 18.04
C MET A 30 -3.93 -3.10 18.25
N ARG A 31 -4.48 -4.21 18.76
CA ARG A 31 -5.93 -4.47 18.91
C ARG A 31 -6.71 -3.40 19.71
N GLN A 32 -6.05 -2.55 20.50
CA GLN A 32 -6.68 -1.55 21.37
C GLN A 32 -6.05 -0.15 21.19
N ILE A 33 -5.72 0.24 19.95
CA ILE A 33 -5.31 1.62 19.64
C ILE A 33 -6.34 2.61 20.22
N ALA A 34 -5.85 3.69 20.82
CA ALA A 34 -6.64 4.76 21.45
C ALA A 34 -7.40 4.37 22.73
N LYS A 35 -7.22 3.15 23.26
CA LYS A 35 -7.68 2.71 24.59
C LYS A 35 -6.52 2.54 25.57
N GLY A 36 -5.52 3.43 25.49
CA GLY A 36 -4.26 3.40 26.25
C GLY A 36 -3.05 2.98 25.41
N GLN A 37 -3.26 2.15 24.38
CA GLN A 37 -2.20 1.78 23.45
C GLN A 37 -1.98 2.85 22.39
N THR A 38 -0.72 3.14 22.09
CA THR A 38 -0.32 4.16 21.12
C THR A 38 0.70 3.61 20.13
N ILE A 39 0.80 4.24 18.97
CA ILE A 39 1.79 3.94 17.94
C ILE A 39 2.72 5.13 17.81
N HIS A 40 4.02 4.88 17.74
CA HIS A 40 5.01 5.87 17.34
C HIS A 40 5.50 5.54 15.94
N LEU A 41 5.31 6.50 15.03
CA LEU A 41 5.73 6.38 13.65
C LEU A 41 7.20 6.79 13.54
N TYR A 42 8.03 5.88 13.05
CA TYR A 42 9.43 6.13 12.74
C TYR A 42 9.60 6.22 11.24
N ILE A 43 10.12 7.36 10.79
CA ILE A 43 10.37 7.65 9.38
C ILE A 43 11.88 7.81 9.24
N ILE A 44 12.50 6.98 8.41
CA ILE A 44 13.91 7.14 8.07
C ILE A 44 14.08 8.35 7.13
N PRO A 45 15.19 9.12 7.23
CA PRO A 45 15.38 10.34 6.45
C PRO A 45 15.21 10.13 4.94
N GLU A 46 15.69 9.01 4.41
CA GLU A 46 15.62 8.67 3.00
C GLU A 46 14.18 8.52 2.50
N VAL A 47 13.29 7.97 3.33
CA VAL A 47 11.85 7.83 3.03
C VAL A 47 11.14 9.17 3.20
N GLN A 48 11.55 9.98 4.16
CA GLN A 48 11.01 11.33 4.33
C GLN A 48 11.30 12.21 3.10
N ASP A 49 12.52 12.16 2.58
CA ASP A 49 12.90 12.88 1.36
C ASP A 49 12.12 12.39 0.14
N LEU A 50 11.94 11.07 0.01
CA LEU A 50 11.11 10.48 -1.05
C LEU A 50 9.66 10.98 -0.95
N MET A 51 9.08 10.96 0.24
CA MET A 51 7.72 11.42 0.51
C MET A 51 7.55 12.89 0.10
N ASN A 52 8.46 13.77 0.55
CA ASN A 52 8.43 15.19 0.21
C ASN A 52 8.47 15.44 -1.31
N ARG A 53 9.32 14.71 -2.03
CA ARG A 53 9.43 14.81 -3.50
C ARG A 53 8.15 14.38 -4.21
N GLU A 54 7.46 13.36 -3.70
CA GLU A 54 6.22 12.87 -4.31
C GLU A 54 5.01 13.75 -4.01
N LEU A 55 4.90 14.23 -2.76
CA LEU A 55 3.85 15.18 -2.38
C LEU A 55 3.97 16.51 -3.12
N ALA A 56 5.20 17.00 -3.33
CA ALA A 56 5.45 18.19 -4.15
C ALA A 56 4.95 18.01 -5.59
N LYS A 57 5.13 16.82 -6.18
CA LYS A 57 4.60 16.50 -7.53
C LYS A 57 3.07 16.45 -7.55
N ALA A 58 2.46 15.98 -6.46
CA ALA A 58 1.01 15.88 -6.32
C ALA A 58 0.33 17.21 -5.95
N LYS A 59 1.10 18.29 -5.69
CA LYS A 59 0.60 19.62 -5.27
C LYS A 59 -0.37 19.56 -4.09
N THR A 60 -0.13 18.63 -3.15
CA THR A 60 -1.02 18.45 -1.99
C THR A 60 -0.49 19.27 -0.82
N GLU A 61 -1.20 20.32 -0.43
CA GLU A 61 -0.89 21.09 0.77
C GLU A 61 -1.44 20.35 1.99
N CYS A 62 -0.55 19.70 2.75
CA CYS A 62 -0.90 18.97 3.97
C CYS A 62 -0.24 19.65 5.17
N GLY A 63 -1.03 20.00 6.20
CA GLY A 63 -0.54 20.74 7.35
C GLY A 63 0.29 19.88 8.32
N SER A 64 -0.16 18.66 8.60
CA SER A 64 0.51 17.76 9.55
C SER A 64 1.32 16.65 8.88
N VAL A 65 2.35 16.16 9.57
CA VAL A 65 3.19 15.03 9.10
C VAL A 65 2.35 13.76 8.90
N LEU A 66 1.35 13.51 9.75
CA LEU A 66 0.49 12.34 9.62
C LEU A 66 -0.40 12.43 8.37
N GLU A 67 -0.93 13.61 8.04
CA GLU A 67 -1.67 13.82 6.80
C GLU A 67 -0.76 13.61 5.57
N GLN A 68 0.47 14.11 5.62
CA GLN A 68 1.48 13.89 4.56
C GLN A 68 1.74 12.40 4.35
N VAL A 69 1.90 11.63 5.44
CA VAL A 69 2.10 10.18 5.38
C VAL A 69 0.89 9.48 4.76
N VAL A 70 -0.33 9.83 5.17
CA VAL A 70 -1.56 9.23 4.61
C VAL A 70 -1.71 9.57 3.12
N ALA A 71 -1.46 10.82 2.74
CA ALA A 71 -1.49 11.27 1.34
C ALA A 71 -0.47 10.48 0.50
N TRP A 72 0.76 10.36 0.99
CA TRP A 72 1.83 9.63 0.30
C TRP A 72 1.54 8.14 0.15
N LEU A 73 1.04 7.48 1.20
CA LEU A 73 0.64 6.08 1.16
C LEU A 73 -0.54 5.84 0.20
N THR A 74 -1.44 6.82 0.06
CA THR A 74 -2.57 6.76 -0.88
C THR A 74 -2.07 6.87 -2.33
N ILE A 75 -1.18 7.81 -2.61
CA ILE A 75 -0.50 7.94 -3.92
C ILE A 75 0.24 6.64 -4.27
N SER A 76 0.92 6.05 -3.28
CA SER A 76 1.63 4.78 -3.44
C SER A 76 0.67 3.63 -3.78
N SER A 77 -0.52 3.62 -3.16
CA SER A 77 -1.59 2.65 -3.46
C SER A 77 -2.05 2.78 -4.91
N MET A 78 -2.35 3.99 -5.38
CA MET A 78 -2.75 4.25 -6.77
C MET A 78 -1.67 3.83 -7.77
N ARG A 79 -0.39 4.07 -7.46
CA ARG A 79 0.72 3.65 -8.31
C ARG A 79 0.80 2.13 -8.41
N SER A 80 0.66 1.43 -7.29
CA SER A 80 0.65 -0.03 -7.24
C SER A 80 -0.51 -0.62 -8.05
N GLU A 81 -1.72 -0.09 -7.87
CA GLU A 81 -2.91 -0.49 -8.63
C GLU A 81 -2.73 -0.32 -10.13
N ARG A 82 -2.10 0.78 -10.58
CA ARG A 82 -1.82 1.00 -12.01
C ARG A 82 -0.90 -0.07 -12.60
N VAL A 83 0.14 -0.47 -11.86
CA VAL A 83 1.06 -1.53 -12.33
C VAL A 83 0.33 -2.88 -12.41
N GLN A 84 -0.46 -3.21 -11.39
CA GLN A 84 -1.28 -4.42 -11.38
C GLN A 84 -2.28 -4.44 -12.53
N GLN A 85 -2.94 -3.31 -12.82
CA GLN A 85 -3.89 -3.18 -13.91
C GLN A 85 -3.22 -3.38 -15.28
N ASN A 86 -2.06 -2.76 -15.49
CA ASN A 86 -1.30 -2.96 -16.73
C ASN A 86 -0.91 -4.43 -16.94
N MET A 87 -0.50 -5.11 -15.88
CA MET A 87 -0.18 -6.53 -15.93
C MET A 87 -1.41 -7.38 -16.30
N LEU A 88 -2.57 -7.06 -15.74
CA LEU A 88 -3.84 -7.73 -16.07
C LEU A 88 -4.21 -7.53 -17.55
N TYR A 89 -4.02 -6.33 -18.10
CA TYR A 89 -4.27 -6.08 -19.52
C TYR A 89 -3.40 -6.93 -20.43
N VAL A 90 -2.10 -7.02 -20.15
CA VAL A 90 -1.18 -7.88 -20.91
C VAL A 90 -1.61 -9.35 -20.82
N GLN A 91 -1.96 -9.82 -19.63
CA GLN A 91 -2.47 -11.19 -19.44
C GLN A 91 -3.75 -11.45 -20.23
N ASN A 92 -4.68 -10.49 -20.25
CA ASN A 92 -5.93 -10.61 -21.00
C ASN A 92 -5.69 -10.70 -22.51
N VAL A 93 -4.81 -9.87 -23.07
CA VAL A 93 -4.43 -9.93 -24.49
C VAL A 93 -3.78 -11.27 -24.82
N GLN A 94 -2.88 -11.76 -23.97
CA GLN A 94 -2.27 -13.07 -24.15
C GLN A 94 -3.28 -14.23 -24.03
N ASN A 95 -4.34 -14.05 -23.24
CA ASN A 95 -5.36 -15.09 -23.09
C ASN A 95 -6.31 -15.17 -24.29
N THR A 96 -6.42 -14.15 -25.14
CA THR A 96 -7.31 -14.17 -26.31
C THR A 96 -6.98 -15.32 -27.27
N TYR A 97 -5.71 -15.44 -27.71
CA TYR A 97 -5.32 -16.53 -28.61
C TYR A 97 -5.35 -17.89 -27.92
N ARG A 98 -4.99 -17.97 -26.63
CA ARG A 98 -5.02 -19.21 -25.84
C ARG A 98 -6.42 -19.77 -25.74
N LYS A 99 -7.41 -18.92 -25.48
CA LYS A 99 -8.83 -19.31 -25.43
C LYS A 99 -9.32 -19.80 -26.79
N GLN A 100 -8.97 -19.11 -27.87
CA GLN A 100 -9.35 -19.52 -29.22
C GLN A 100 -8.72 -20.86 -29.60
N ALA A 101 -7.42 -21.03 -29.39
CA ALA A 101 -6.71 -22.28 -29.68
C ALA A 101 -7.27 -23.45 -28.85
N PHE A 102 -7.58 -23.21 -27.57
CA PHE A 102 -8.21 -24.21 -26.71
C PHE A 102 -9.60 -24.61 -27.22
N GLN A 103 -10.41 -23.66 -27.68
CA GLN A 103 -11.70 -23.97 -28.31
C GLN A 103 -11.55 -24.76 -29.60
N THR A 104 -10.58 -24.43 -30.46
CA THR A 104 -10.27 -25.20 -31.67
C THR A 104 -9.85 -26.63 -31.34
N LEU A 105 -9.02 -26.83 -30.30
CA LEU A 105 -8.63 -28.17 -29.85
C LEU A 105 -9.81 -28.97 -29.30
N LEU A 106 -10.71 -28.33 -28.55
CA LEU A 106 -11.92 -28.98 -28.02
C LEU A 106 -12.96 -29.29 -29.09
N ALA A 107 -13.03 -28.48 -30.15
CA ALA A 107 -13.88 -28.75 -31.30
C ALA A 107 -13.41 -29.97 -32.12
N GLY A 108 -12.20 -30.48 -31.85
CA GLY A 108 -11.48 -31.42 -32.71
C GLY A 108 -10.98 -30.66 -33.93
N ALA A 109 -9.69 -30.74 -34.24
CA ALA A 109 -9.18 -30.24 -35.51
C ALA A 109 -9.97 -30.81 -36.70
#